data_AF-A0A7S3N739-F1
#
_entry.id   AF-A0A7S3N739-F1
#
_cell.length_a   1.000
_cell.length_b   1.000
_cell.length_c   1.000
_cell.angle_alpha   90.00
_cell.angle_beta   90.00
_cell.angle_gamma   90.00
#
_symmetry.space_group_name_H-M   'P 1'
#
loop_
_entity.id
_entity.type
_entity.pdbx_description
1 polymer ?
#
loop_
_entity_poly.entity_id
_entity_poly.type
_entity_poly.pdbx_seq_one_letter_code
_entity_poly.pdbx_strand_id
1 'polypeptide(L)'
;GRHWNPLRLPFINNLYLALDPKVAIPLESIHLDVCIKNGISFTDFKQVYKNVETKPVECVYKFPVNDHYLISGMQIKVGDQVIDTLIMDKHKADEKYDDAIAAGDAAAKVQHSEAQPDVVELHIGNVLPGQTAEVTVKLVNKLDSIKRECYSYVF
;
A
#
# COMPACT_ATOMS: atom_id res chain seq x y z
N GLY A 1 0.63 -4.56 29.54
CA GLY A 1 0.54 -3.18 29.06
C GLY A 1 1.48 -3.02 27.90
N ARG A 2 0.95 -2.85 26.69
CA ARG A 2 1.77 -2.43 25.54
C ARG A 2 1.65 -0.91 25.47
N HIS A 3 2.71 -0.22 25.88
CA HIS A 3 2.83 1.22 25.70
C HIS A 3 2.90 1.50 24.19
N TRP A 4 1.78 1.92 23.63
CA TRP A 4 1.69 2.45 22.28
C TRP A 4 2.30 3.85 22.26
N ASN A 5 3.26 4.07 21.34
CA ASN A 5 3.92 5.34 21.14
C ASN A 5 3.40 5.97 19.82
N PRO A 6 2.60 7.05 19.87
CA PRO A 6 2.00 7.69 18.69
C PRO A 6 2.99 8.34 17.72
N LEU A 7 4.30 8.38 18.01
CA LEU A 7 5.30 9.12 17.23
C LEU A 7 6.25 8.24 16.39
N ARG A 8 5.94 6.96 16.17
CA ARG A 8 6.65 6.14 15.19
C ARG A 8 5.72 5.79 14.03
N LEU A 9 5.55 6.69 13.07
CA LEU A 9 5.25 6.28 11.70
C LEU A 9 6.52 5.56 11.20
N PRO A 10 6.55 4.24 11.04
CA PRO A 10 7.83 3.58 10.79
C PRO A 10 8.29 3.75 9.35
N PHE A 11 7.42 4.13 8.39
CA PHE A 11 7.78 4.01 6.99
C PHE A 11 7.13 5.12 6.14
N ILE A 12 7.89 6.18 5.84
CA ILE A 12 7.58 7.07 4.72
C ILE A 12 7.70 6.27 3.41
N ASN A 13 8.62 5.30 3.36
CA ASN A 13 8.90 4.45 2.21
C ASN A 13 8.48 3.00 2.47
N ASN A 14 7.46 2.54 1.75
CA ASN A 14 6.80 1.26 1.93
C ASN A 14 7.09 0.26 0.81
N LEU A 15 7.83 0.65 -0.24
CA LEU A 15 8.11 -0.20 -1.39
C LEU A 15 9.57 -0.65 -1.40
N TYR A 16 9.79 -1.95 -1.45
CA TYR A 16 11.12 -2.57 -1.39
C TYR A 16 11.34 -3.51 -2.57
N LEU A 17 12.59 -3.80 -2.93
CA LEU A 17 12.90 -4.89 -3.86
C LEU A 17 12.48 -6.24 -3.26
N ALA A 18 11.85 -7.10 -4.06
CA ALA A 18 11.44 -8.43 -3.63
C ALA A 18 12.63 -9.33 -3.29
N LEU A 19 13.69 -9.24 -4.11
CA LEU A 19 14.92 -10.03 -3.93
C LEU A 19 15.84 -9.49 -2.83
N ASP A 20 15.68 -8.23 -2.44
CA ASP A 20 16.40 -7.64 -1.30
C ASP A 20 15.49 -6.65 -0.56
N PRO A 21 14.72 -7.11 0.43
CA PRO A 21 13.74 -6.29 1.15
C PRO A 21 14.39 -5.17 2.00
N LYS A 22 15.72 -5.05 2.01
CA LYS A 22 16.43 -3.92 2.62
C LYS A 22 16.63 -2.75 1.66
N VAL A 23 16.49 -3.00 0.35
CA VAL A 23 16.63 -1.96 -0.68
C VAL A 23 15.27 -1.37 -0.97
N ALA A 24 15.06 -0.14 -0.51
CA ALA A 24 13.82 0.58 -0.75
C ALA A 24 13.84 1.23 -2.15
N ILE A 25 12.73 1.14 -2.88
CA ILE A 25 12.55 1.89 -4.12
C ILE A 25 12.36 3.36 -3.77
N PRO A 26 13.01 4.30 -4.47
CA PRO A 26 12.83 5.73 -4.21
C PRO A 26 11.37 6.16 -4.29
N LEU A 27 10.90 6.80 -3.23
CA LEU A 27 9.60 7.45 -3.16
C LEU A 27 9.72 8.86 -3.73
N GLU A 28 8.96 9.15 -4.77
CA GLU A 28 8.94 10.47 -5.41
C GLU A 28 7.91 11.40 -4.76
N SER A 29 6.74 10.88 -4.39
CA SER A 29 5.70 11.71 -3.79
C SER A 29 4.74 10.92 -2.91
N ILE A 30 4.15 11.64 -1.96
CA ILE A 30 3.04 11.20 -1.12
C ILE A 30 1.91 12.20 -1.30
N HIS A 31 0.69 11.71 -1.47
CA HIS A 31 -0.52 12.50 -1.51
C HIS A 31 -1.57 11.91 -0.58
N LEU A 32 -2.24 12.76 0.20
CA LEU A 32 -3.34 12.37 1.09
C LEU A 32 -4.55 13.22 0.77
N ASP A 33 -5.61 12.57 0.31
CA ASP A 33 -6.94 13.19 0.23
C ASP A 33 -7.81 12.66 1.35
N VAL A 34 -8.27 13.56 2.23
CA VAL A 34 -9.08 13.19 3.40
C VAL A 34 -10.44 13.86 3.33
N CYS A 35 -11.50 13.07 3.38
CA CYS A 35 -12.87 13.54 3.49
C CYS A 35 -13.46 13.10 4.83
N ILE A 36 -13.94 14.05 5.64
CA ILE A 36 -14.56 13.75 6.94
C ILE A 36 -16.05 14.01 6.86
N LYS A 37 -16.86 12.99 7.19
CA LYS A 37 -18.32 13.05 7.24
C LYS A 37 -18.82 12.34 8.49
N ASN A 38 -19.64 13.03 9.29
CA ASN A 38 -20.31 12.47 10.47
C ASN A 38 -19.37 11.70 11.43
N GLY A 39 -18.16 12.22 11.66
CA GLY A 39 -17.15 11.59 12.53
C GLY A 39 -16.46 10.36 11.93
N ILE A 40 -16.54 10.16 10.62
CA ILE A 40 -15.81 9.15 9.87
C ILE A 40 -14.89 9.85 8.88
N SER A 41 -13.61 9.48 8.83
CA SER A 41 -12.71 9.90 7.76
C SER A 41 -12.58 8.82 6.69
N PHE A 42 -12.64 9.27 5.45
CA PHE A 42 -12.30 8.53 4.25
C PHE A 42 -10.98 9.10 3.75
N THR A 43 -9.96 8.28 3.60
CA THR A 43 -8.62 8.73 3.20
C THR A 43 -8.16 7.96 1.98
N ASP A 44 -7.86 8.66 0.90
CA ASP A 44 -7.10 8.11 -0.22
C ASP A 44 -5.62 8.47 0.01
N PHE A 45 -4.83 7.46 0.41
CA PHE A 45 -3.40 7.57 0.64
C PHE A 45 -2.64 7.07 -0.58
N LYS A 46 -1.95 7.97 -1.27
CA LYS A 46 -1.28 7.70 -2.53
C LYS A 46 0.23 7.90 -2.39
N GLN A 47 0.99 6.92 -2.86
CA GLN A 47 2.46 6.93 -2.86
C GLN A 47 2.98 6.60 -4.26
N VAL A 48 3.88 7.43 -4.78
CA VAL A 48 4.49 7.22 -6.10
C VAL A 48 5.96 6.89 -5.93
N TYR A 49 6.36 5.77 -6.51
CA TYR A 49 7.73 5.26 -6.50
C TYR A 49 8.27 5.20 -7.91
N LYS A 50 9.59 5.32 -8.06
CA LYS A 50 10.26 5.21 -9.35
C LYS A 50 11.36 4.17 -9.32
N ASN A 51 11.33 3.25 -10.29
CA ASN A 51 12.45 2.36 -10.52
C ASN A 51 13.63 3.17 -11.09
N VAL A 52 14.66 3.40 -10.29
CA VAL A 52 15.91 4.06 -10.71
C VAL A 52 17.00 3.07 -11.13
N GLU A 53 16.72 1.77 -11.05
CA GLU A 53 17.64 0.72 -11.48
C GLU A 53 17.72 0.65 -13.01
N THR A 54 18.77 0.02 -13.52
CA THR A 54 18.99 -0.17 -14.96
C THR A 54 18.29 -1.41 -15.53
N LYS A 55 17.58 -2.16 -14.69
CA LYS A 55 16.87 -3.40 -15.05
C LYS A 55 15.44 -3.40 -14.48
N PRO A 56 14.52 -4.22 -15.05
CA PRO A 56 13.23 -4.47 -14.44
C PRO A 56 13.37 -4.99 -13.02
N VAL A 57 12.46 -4.57 -12.14
CA VAL A 57 12.46 -4.98 -10.74
C VAL A 57 11.12 -5.57 -10.32
N GLU A 58 11.20 -6.54 -9.42
CA GLU A 58 10.06 -6.98 -8.63
C GLU A 58 10.11 -6.27 -7.28
N CYS A 59 8.96 -5.81 -6.82
CA CYS A 59 8.84 -5.05 -5.59
C CYS A 59 7.80 -5.66 -4.65
N VAL A 60 7.98 -5.41 -3.35
CA VAL A 60 7.01 -5.73 -2.31
C VAL A 60 6.66 -4.44 -1.59
N TYR A 61 5.41 -4.02 -1.71
CA TYR A 61 4.85 -2.92 -0.94
C TYR A 61 4.30 -3.46 0.38
N LYS A 62 4.64 -2.82 1.50
CA LYS A 62 4.20 -3.25 2.83
C LYS A 62 3.39 -2.15 3.50
N PHE A 63 2.15 -2.45 3.84
CA PHE A 63 1.27 -1.50 4.51
C PHE A 63 0.81 -2.06 5.87
N PRO A 64 0.99 -1.32 6.97
CA PRO A 64 0.52 -1.77 8.26
C PRO A 64 -1.02 -1.82 8.29
N VAL A 65 -1.54 -2.80 9.01
CA VAL A 65 -2.95 -2.91 9.39
C VAL A 65 -3.01 -2.73 10.89
N ASN A 66 -3.90 -1.87 11.38
CA ASN A 66 -4.11 -1.69 12.80
C ASN A 66 -5.59 -1.48 13.12
N ASP A 67 -5.91 -1.46 14.41
CA ASP A 67 -7.29 -1.35 14.89
C ASP A 67 -7.88 0.07 14.73
N HIS A 68 -7.11 1.05 14.26
CA HIS A 68 -7.56 2.43 14.11
C HIS A 68 -8.22 2.70 12.76
N TYR A 69 -7.94 1.92 11.71
CA TYR A 69 -8.55 2.12 10.40
C TYR A 69 -8.84 0.80 9.70
N LEU A 70 -9.81 0.83 8.80
CA LEU A 70 -10.12 -0.25 7.87
C LEU A 70 -9.57 0.10 6.49
N ILE A 71 -8.81 -0.82 5.89
CA ILE A 71 -8.47 -0.74 4.47
C ILE A 71 -9.69 -1.17 3.68
N SER A 72 -10.31 -0.22 2.98
CA SER A 72 -11.52 -0.41 2.16
C SER A 72 -11.20 -0.73 0.70
N GLY A 73 -9.97 -0.47 0.26
CA GLY A 73 -9.52 -0.78 -1.08
C GLY A 73 -8.05 -0.48 -1.27
N MET A 74 -7.44 -1.13 -2.26
CA MET A 74 -6.09 -0.85 -2.71
C MET A 74 -6.07 -0.88 -4.23
N GLN A 75 -5.25 -0.03 -4.83
CA GLN A 75 -5.04 0.03 -6.27
C GLN A 75 -3.57 0.26 -6.52
N ILE A 76 -3.07 -0.32 -7.61
CA ILE A 76 -1.76 0.01 -8.12
C ILE A 76 -1.82 0.40 -9.58
N LYS A 77 -1.00 1.38 -9.96
CA LYS A 77 -0.74 1.76 -11.34
C LYS A 77 0.75 1.67 -11.64
N VAL A 78 1.14 0.90 -12.64
CA VAL A 78 2.53 0.73 -13.09
C VAL A 78 2.64 1.27 -14.52
N GLY A 79 3.34 2.39 -14.71
CA GLY A 79 3.26 3.16 -15.96
C GLY A 79 1.81 3.53 -16.31
N ASP A 80 1.31 3.04 -17.43
CA ASP A 80 -0.08 3.28 -17.87
C ASP A 80 -1.06 2.15 -17.48
N GLN A 81 -0.56 1.02 -16.97
CA GLN A 81 -1.39 -0.11 -16.58
C GLN A 81 -1.94 0.10 -15.17
N VAL A 82 -3.27 0.12 -15.03
CA VAL A 82 -3.96 0.11 -13.73
C VAL A 82 -4.33 -1.33 -13.40
N ILE A 83 -3.88 -1.79 -12.24
CA ILE A 83 -4.20 -3.10 -11.69
C ILE A 83 -5.05 -2.87 -10.45
N ASP A 84 -6.36 -3.06 -10.60
CA ASP A 84 -7.29 -2.99 -9.48
C ASP A 84 -7.11 -4.23 -8.60
N THR A 85 -6.49 -4.04 -7.45
CA THR A 85 -6.34 -5.07 -6.43
C THR A 85 -7.46 -4.94 -5.42
N LEU A 86 -8.67 -5.37 -5.81
CA LEU A 86 -9.69 -5.71 -4.81
C LEU A 86 -9.04 -6.72 -3.85
N ILE A 87 -9.17 -6.48 -2.54
CA ILE A 87 -8.81 -7.45 -1.51
C ILE A 87 -9.72 -8.68 -1.74
N MET A 88 -9.30 -9.56 -2.63
CA MET A 88 -10.00 -10.77 -3.02
C MET A 88 -9.38 -11.95 -2.28
N ASP A 89 -10.20 -12.94 -1.95
CA ASP A 89 -9.78 -14.20 -1.37
C ASP A 89 -8.55 -14.79 -2.07
N LYS A 90 -7.59 -15.27 -1.26
CA LYS A 90 -6.24 -15.75 -1.64
C LYS A 90 -6.18 -16.55 -2.96
N HIS A 91 -7.16 -17.41 -3.24
CA HIS A 91 -7.04 -18.38 -4.33
C HIS A 91 -7.15 -17.82 -5.76
N LYS A 92 -7.88 -16.71 -5.98
CA LYS A 92 -8.09 -16.17 -7.35
C LYS A 92 -7.02 -15.17 -7.79
N ALA A 93 -6.20 -14.70 -6.84
CA ALA A 93 -5.13 -13.74 -7.10
C ALA A 93 -3.86 -14.43 -7.63
N ASP A 94 -3.63 -15.69 -7.25
CA ASP A 94 -2.41 -16.45 -7.58
C ASP A 94 -2.32 -16.78 -9.07
N GLU A 95 -3.39 -17.33 -9.66
CA GLU A 95 -3.42 -17.73 -11.08
C GLU A 95 -3.23 -16.54 -12.02
N LYS A 96 -3.88 -15.40 -11.76
CA LYS A 96 -3.75 -14.19 -12.60
C LYS A 96 -2.38 -13.52 -12.51
N TYR A 97 -1.69 -13.65 -11.37
CA TYR A 97 -0.35 -13.09 -11.19
C TYR A 97 0.67 -13.88 -12.01
N ASP A 98 0.67 -15.22 -11.87
CA ASP A 98 1.64 -16.08 -12.55
C ASP A 98 1.52 -15.99 -14.08
N ASP A 99 0.29 -15.92 -14.60
CA ASP A 99 0.02 -15.75 -16.03
C ASP A 99 0.54 -14.41 -16.57
N ALA A 100 0.36 -13.31 -15.82
CA ALA A 100 0.81 -11.98 -16.23
C ALA A 100 2.34 -11.84 -16.17
N ILE A 101 2.99 -12.43 -15.16
CA ILE A 101 4.46 -12.49 -15.08
C ILE A 101 5.03 -13.31 -16.25
N ALA A 102 4.43 -14.47 -16.56
CA ALA A 102 4.87 -15.30 -17.67
C ALA A 102 4.73 -14.60 -19.04
N ALA A 103 3.75 -13.70 -19.17
CA ALA A 103 3.54 -12.87 -20.35
C ALA A 103 4.48 -11.65 -20.44
N GLY A 104 5.22 -11.32 -19.36
CA GLY A 104 6.05 -10.13 -19.28
C GLY A 104 5.25 -8.85 -19.05
N ASP A 105 4.03 -8.96 -18.53
CA ASP A 105 3.19 -7.82 -18.14
C ASP A 105 3.41 -7.45 -16.66
N ALA A 106 3.03 -6.22 -16.28
CA ALA A 106 3.01 -5.86 -14.86
C ALA A 106 1.88 -6.61 -14.15
N ALA A 107 2.20 -7.19 -12.99
CA ALA A 107 1.26 -7.99 -12.19
C ALA A 107 1.27 -7.53 -10.73
N ALA A 108 0.14 -7.65 -10.05
CA ALA A 108 0.02 -7.25 -8.65
C ALA A 108 -0.77 -8.26 -7.81
N LYS A 109 -0.28 -8.60 -6.61
CA LYS A 109 -0.89 -9.61 -5.73
C LYS A 109 -0.89 -9.16 -4.27
N VAL A 110 -2.06 -9.17 -3.62
CA VAL A 110 -2.23 -8.80 -2.21
C VAL A 110 -2.23 -10.05 -1.33
N GLN A 111 -1.43 -10.05 -0.26
CA GLN A 111 -1.37 -11.12 0.73
C GLN A 111 -1.24 -10.55 2.14
N HIS A 112 -1.79 -11.25 3.14
CA HIS A 112 -1.43 -11.01 4.54
C HIS A 112 -0.04 -11.61 4.79
N SER A 113 0.86 -10.84 5.40
CA SER A 113 2.20 -11.33 5.70
C SER A 113 2.13 -12.47 6.73
N GLU A 114 2.69 -13.64 6.40
CA GLU A 114 2.74 -14.79 7.32
C GLU A 114 3.61 -14.50 8.55
N ALA A 115 4.61 -13.62 8.38
CA ALA A 115 5.53 -13.22 9.44
C ALA A 115 4.99 -12.05 10.28
N GLN A 116 4.10 -11.22 9.72
CA GLN A 116 3.57 -10.01 10.36
C GLN A 116 2.05 -9.90 10.13
N PRO A 117 1.22 -10.45 11.03
CA PRO A 117 -0.23 -10.46 10.83
C PRO A 117 -0.85 -9.05 10.71
N ASP A 118 -0.16 -8.05 11.26
CA ASP A 118 -0.54 -6.64 11.23
C ASP A 118 0.02 -5.91 9.99
N VAL A 119 0.39 -6.64 8.92
CA VAL A 119 0.92 -6.07 7.66
C VAL A 119 0.31 -6.76 6.45
N VAL A 120 -0.15 -5.95 5.50
CA VAL A 120 -0.51 -6.38 4.15
C VAL A 120 0.68 -6.17 3.22
N GLU A 121 0.97 -7.19 2.42
CA GLU A 121 2.01 -7.16 1.40
C GLU A 121 1.38 -7.17 0.02
N LEU A 122 1.84 -6.27 -0.84
CA LEU A 122 1.48 -6.23 -2.26
C LEU A 122 2.73 -6.49 -3.08
N HIS A 123 2.76 -7.62 -3.77
CA HIS A 123 3.82 -7.98 -4.71
C HIS A 123 3.53 -7.31 -6.05
N ILE A 124 4.54 -6.68 -6.63
CA ILE A 124 4.46 -5.89 -7.85
C ILE A 124 5.57 -6.36 -8.77
N GLY A 125 5.20 -7.07 -9.82
CA GLY A 125 6.17 -7.61 -10.77
C GLY A 125 6.51 -6.65 -11.90
N ASN A 126 7.71 -6.82 -12.45
CA ASN A 126 8.12 -6.26 -13.73
C ASN A 126 7.97 -4.72 -13.87
N VAL A 127 8.40 -3.96 -12.86
CA VAL A 127 8.50 -2.49 -12.96
C VAL A 127 9.74 -2.15 -13.78
N LEU A 128 9.56 -1.61 -14.99
CA LEU A 128 10.66 -1.35 -15.93
C LEU A 128 11.56 -0.18 -15.47
N PRO A 129 12.82 -0.09 -15.97
CA PRO A 129 13.71 1.04 -15.68
C PRO A 129 13.06 2.39 -15.99
N GLY A 130 13.09 3.31 -15.03
CA GLY A 130 12.50 4.64 -15.14
C GLY A 130 10.97 4.69 -15.02
N GLN A 131 10.29 3.55 -14.94
CA GLN A 131 8.85 3.47 -14.76
C GLN A 131 8.44 3.79 -13.32
N THR A 132 7.24 4.34 -13.17
CA THR A 132 6.66 4.63 -11.85
C THR A 132 5.66 3.55 -11.43
N ALA A 133 5.69 3.22 -10.14
CA ALA A 133 4.66 2.44 -9.46
C ALA A 133 3.92 3.36 -8.48
N GLU A 134 2.64 3.57 -8.72
CA GLU A 134 1.75 4.37 -7.88
C GLU A 134 0.82 3.44 -7.10
N VAL A 135 0.91 3.46 -5.78
CA VAL A 135 0.04 2.68 -4.89
C VAL A 135 -0.94 3.61 -4.21
N THR A 136 -2.23 3.31 -4.32
CA THR A 136 -3.31 4.03 -3.63
C THR A 136 -4.00 3.10 -2.65
N VAL A 137 -4.01 3.47 -1.37
CA VAL A 137 -4.68 2.75 -0.28
C VAL A 137 -5.85 3.59 0.22
N LYS A 138 -7.06 3.01 0.22
CA LYS A 138 -8.28 3.66 0.68
C LYS A 138 -8.60 3.26 2.10
N LEU A 139 -8.56 4.19 3.03
CA LEU A 139 -8.78 3.96 4.46
C LEU A 139 -10.12 4.54 4.92
N VAL A 140 -10.75 3.85 5.86
CA VAL A 140 -11.91 4.33 6.60
C VAL A 140 -11.58 4.30 8.08
N ASN A 141 -11.73 5.42 8.78
CA ASN A 141 -11.43 5.51 10.21
C ASN A 141 -12.60 6.21 10.93
N LYS A 142 -13.02 5.66 12.09
CA LYS A 142 -13.96 6.31 13.00
C LYS A 142 -13.18 7.24 13.91
N LEU A 143 -13.47 8.54 13.83
CA LEU A 143 -12.77 9.53 14.61
C LEU A 143 -13.30 9.61 16.04
N ASP A 144 -12.37 9.63 17.00
CA ASP A 144 -12.70 9.87 18.40
C ASP A 144 -13.07 11.34 18.61
N SER A 145 -14.15 11.58 19.35
CA SER A 145 -14.57 12.92 19.75
C SER A 145 -13.74 13.40 20.94
N ILE A 146 -12.98 14.48 20.78
CA ILE A 146 -12.16 15.09 21.85
C ILE A 146 -13.05 15.92 22.80
N LYS A 147 -14.04 16.63 22.25
CA LYS A 147 -15.16 17.34 22.92
C LYS A 147 -16.36 17.30 21.97
N ARG A 148 -17.56 17.69 22.44
CA ARG A 148 -18.86 17.50 21.75
C ARG A 148 -18.91 17.84 20.25
N GLU A 149 -17.97 18.64 19.72
CA GLU A 149 -17.86 18.99 18.28
C GLU A 149 -16.42 19.00 17.72
N CYS A 150 -15.46 18.31 18.35
CA CYS A 150 -14.07 18.24 17.85
C CYS A 150 -13.62 16.80 17.64
N TYR A 151 -13.09 16.48 16.46
CA TYR A 151 -12.54 15.17 16.11
C TYR A 151 -11.01 15.22 16.03
N SER A 152 -10.35 14.15 16.46
CA SER A 152 -8.92 13.94 16.21
C SER A 152 -8.75 13.10 14.95
N TYR A 153 -7.87 13.51 14.04
CA TYR A 153 -7.41 12.68 12.92
C TYR A 153 -5.90 12.50 13.04
N VAL A 154 -5.48 11.24 13.15
CA VAL A 154 -4.07 10.84 13.16
C VAL A 154 -3.90 9.82 12.04
N PHE A 155 -3.00 10.12 11.11
CA PHE A 155 -2.56 9.23 10.03
C PHE A 155 -1.16 8.73 10.35
#